data_AF-A0A368BT68-F1
#
_entry.id   AF-A0A368BT68-F1
#
_cell.length_a   1.000
_cell.length_b   1.000
_cell.length_c   1.000
_cell.angle_alpha   90.00
_cell.angle_beta   90.00
_cell.angle_gamma   90.00
#
_symmetry.space_group_name_H-M   'P 1'
#
loop_
_entity.id
_entity.type
_entity.pdbx_description
1 polymer ?
#
loop_
_entity_poly.entity_id
_entity_poly.type
_entity_poly.pdbx_seq_one_letter_code
_entity_poly.pdbx_strand_id
1 'polypeptide(L)'
;MIKAISFIFKKPSLSQDQFIEHYENSHAPLARSILEFSHYERNHILNVYDDNPSCISIFKYSSEELLKKTQKILQDYPKDLKEDELKFMDFDKNYYHFVDEEILSIKKFKYKVFSKKEIHNDQLHGLSINKLTDQDKIIFEYGSELDLSTQFETNTVYFCRNYSS
;
A
#
# COMPACT_ATOMS: atom_id res chain seq x y z
N MET A 1 6.86 -15.26 3.07
CA MET A 1 7.61 -14.09 2.51
C MET A 1 7.47 -12.96 3.50
N ILE A 2 8.47 -12.08 3.59
CA ILE A 2 8.35 -10.89 4.45
C ILE A 2 7.47 -9.89 3.72
N LYS A 3 6.41 -9.40 4.38
CA LYS A 3 5.46 -8.43 3.81
C LYS A 3 5.52 -7.13 4.60
N ALA A 4 5.67 -6.01 3.89
CA ALA A 4 5.51 -4.68 4.42
C ALA A 4 4.28 -4.01 3.80
N ILE A 5 3.42 -3.43 4.63
CA ILE A 5 2.27 -2.63 4.21
C ILE A 5 2.59 -1.17 4.55
N SER A 6 2.71 -0.34 3.51
CA SER A 6 3.08 1.09 3.61
C SER A 6 1.88 1.97 3.31
N PHE A 7 1.64 2.96 4.16
CA PHE A 7 0.58 3.94 4.03
C PHE A 7 1.19 5.24 3.53
N ILE A 8 0.81 5.64 2.33
CA ILE A 8 1.40 6.76 1.61
C ILE A 8 0.40 7.90 1.51
N PHE A 9 0.77 9.06 2.03
CA PHE A 9 -0.01 10.29 2.00
C PHE A 9 0.42 11.13 0.81
N LYS A 10 -0.56 11.65 0.05
CA LYS A 10 -0.27 12.65 -0.97
C LYS A 10 0.09 13.98 -0.31
N LYS A 11 0.89 14.77 -1.03
CA LYS A 11 1.12 16.17 -0.68
C LYS A 11 -0.22 16.93 -0.69
N PRO A 12 -0.51 17.79 0.32
CA PRO A 12 -1.79 18.48 0.42
C PRO A 12 -2.16 19.33 -0.81
N SER A 13 -1.16 19.86 -1.51
CA SER A 13 -1.34 20.68 -2.71
C SER A 13 -1.72 19.91 -3.98
N LEU A 14 -1.72 18.57 -3.95
CA LEU A 14 -2.05 17.74 -5.11
C LEU A 14 -3.46 17.17 -5.00
N SER A 15 -4.13 17.04 -6.15
CA SER A 15 -5.32 16.20 -6.27
C SER A 15 -4.95 14.71 -6.20
N GLN A 16 -5.95 13.85 -5.95
CA GLN A 16 -5.73 12.40 -5.98
C GLN A 16 -5.29 11.92 -7.37
N ASP A 17 -5.85 12.47 -8.45
CA ASP A 17 -5.47 12.11 -9.81
C ASP A 17 -4.03 12.49 -10.14
N GLN A 18 -3.59 13.69 -9.74
CA GLN A 18 -2.19 14.13 -9.90
C GLN A 18 -1.22 13.24 -9.12
N PHE A 19 -1.63 12.83 -7.91
CA PHE A 19 -0.86 11.88 -7.11
C PHE A 19 -0.74 10.53 -7.83
N ILE A 20 -1.84 9.95 -8.32
CA ILE A 20 -1.84 8.66 -9.04
C ILE A 20 -1.00 8.74 -10.31
N GLU A 21 -1.15 9.82 -11.09
CA GLU A 21 -0.43 10.02 -12.34
C GLU A 21 1.09 10.06 -12.10
N HIS A 22 1.56 10.84 -11.12
CA HIS A 22 2.98 10.89 -10.76
C HIS A 22 3.46 9.56 -10.19
N TYR A 23 2.65 8.92 -9.33
CA TYR A 23 2.99 7.65 -8.71
C TYR A 23 3.26 6.58 -9.77
N GLU A 24 2.32 6.36 -10.68
CA GLU A 24 2.42 5.25 -11.64
C GLU A 24 3.40 5.53 -12.77
N ASN A 25 3.49 6.77 -13.26
CA ASN A 25 4.29 7.09 -14.45
C ASN A 25 5.73 7.52 -14.14
N SER A 26 6.02 7.96 -12.91
CA SER A 26 7.36 8.44 -12.51
C SER A 26 7.92 7.63 -11.34
N HIS A 27 7.20 7.62 -10.21
CA HIS A 27 7.74 7.07 -8.97
C HIS A 27 7.89 5.54 -9.02
N ALA A 28 6.86 4.80 -9.43
CA ALA A 28 6.90 3.35 -9.41
C ALA A 28 7.98 2.76 -10.34
N PRO A 29 8.21 3.27 -11.57
CA PRO A 29 9.36 2.89 -12.38
C PRO A 29 10.70 3.20 -11.71
N LEU A 30 10.85 4.41 -11.15
CA LEU A 30 12.07 4.83 -10.46
C LEU A 30 12.38 3.92 -9.25
N ALA A 31 11.39 3.69 -8.40
CA ALA A 31 11.51 2.82 -7.24
C ALA A 31 11.93 1.39 -7.63
N ARG A 32 11.42 0.84 -8.75
CA ARG A 32 11.87 -0.46 -9.27
C ARG A 32 13.31 -0.47 -9.77
N SER A 33 13.79 0.64 -10.33
CA SER A 33 15.18 0.73 -10.80
C SER A 33 16.20 0.85 -9.66
N ILE A 34 15.75 1.28 -8.48
CA ILE A 34 16.62 1.58 -7.33
C ILE A 34 16.50 0.51 -6.24
N LEU A 35 15.29 0.08 -5.92
CA LEU A 35 15.00 -0.83 -4.81
C LEU A 35 14.78 -2.25 -5.31
N GLU A 36 15.19 -3.23 -4.49
CA GLU A 36 15.00 -4.63 -4.81
C GLU A 36 13.90 -5.25 -3.95
N PHE A 37 12.85 -5.73 -4.59
CA PHE A 37 11.73 -6.42 -3.95
C PHE A 37 11.24 -7.54 -4.86
N SER A 38 10.65 -8.58 -4.27
CA SER A 38 10.06 -9.69 -5.01
C SER A 38 8.65 -9.36 -5.52
N HIS A 39 7.99 -8.37 -4.91
CA HIS A 39 6.67 -7.94 -5.29
C HIS A 39 6.44 -6.49 -4.89
N TYR A 40 5.77 -5.73 -5.76
CA TYR A 40 5.34 -4.36 -5.50
C TYR A 40 3.92 -4.11 -6.00
N GLU A 41 3.01 -3.90 -5.04
CA GLU A 41 1.61 -3.58 -5.27
C GLU A 41 1.31 -2.15 -4.84
N ARG A 42 0.49 -1.44 -5.60
CA ARG A 42 0.05 -0.07 -5.30
C ARG A 42 -1.48 -0.05 -5.27
N ASN A 43 -2.06 0.29 -4.13
CA ASN A 43 -3.50 0.31 -3.92
C ASN A 43 -3.97 1.74 -3.69
N HIS A 44 -4.34 2.42 -4.77
CA HIS A 44 -4.79 3.82 -4.71
C HIS A 44 -6.19 3.90 -4.11
N ILE A 45 -6.31 4.63 -3.01
CA ILE A 45 -7.56 4.75 -2.24
C ILE A 45 -8.56 5.58 -3.06
N LEU A 46 -9.78 5.08 -3.18
CA LEU A 46 -10.88 5.70 -3.92
C LEU A 46 -11.79 6.52 -2.99
N ASN A 47 -12.03 6.03 -1.77
CA ASN A 47 -12.80 6.72 -0.73
C ASN A 47 -11.89 7.63 0.12
N VAL A 48 -11.26 8.61 -0.52
CA VAL A 48 -10.29 9.51 0.14
C VAL A 48 -11.02 10.49 1.06
N TYR A 49 -10.57 10.56 2.31
CA TYR A 49 -10.94 11.57 3.30
C TYR A 49 -9.75 12.45 3.61
N ASP A 50 -10.01 13.68 4.06
CA ASP A 50 -8.95 14.51 4.63
C ASP A 50 -8.33 13.77 5.82
N ASP A 51 -7.00 13.71 5.86
CA ASP A 51 -6.15 12.91 6.78
C ASP A 51 -6.09 11.38 6.57
N ASN A 52 -6.65 10.85 5.49
CA ASN A 52 -6.37 9.47 5.08
C ASN A 52 -5.16 9.37 4.15
N PRO A 53 -4.48 8.20 4.12
CA PRO A 53 -3.51 7.91 3.08
C PRO A 53 -4.18 7.94 1.71
N SER A 54 -3.39 8.26 0.68
CA SER A 54 -3.81 8.25 -0.71
C SER A 54 -3.54 6.91 -1.39
N CYS A 55 -2.58 6.13 -0.88
CA CYS A 55 -2.27 4.80 -1.39
C CYS A 55 -1.79 3.88 -0.26
N ILE A 56 -2.11 2.59 -0.38
CA ILE A 56 -1.51 1.52 0.41
C ILE A 56 -0.61 0.68 -0.50
N SER A 57 0.69 0.75 -0.28
CA SER A 57 1.68 0.00 -1.04
C SER A 57 2.10 -1.27 -0.31
N ILE A 58 2.16 -2.39 -1.03
CA ILE A 58 2.63 -3.67 -0.49
C ILE A 58 3.97 -4.01 -1.13
N PHE A 59 4.97 -4.24 -0.29
CA PHE A 59 6.26 -4.78 -0.70
C PHE A 59 6.41 -6.19 -0.12
N LYS A 60 6.80 -7.16 -0.95
CA LYS A 60 7.19 -8.49 -0.46
C LYS A 60 8.63 -8.80 -0.79
N TYR A 61 9.30 -9.47 0.15
CA TYR A 61 10.69 -9.92 0.03
C TYR A 61 10.74 -11.44 0.20
N SER A 62 11.43 -12.11 -0.71
CA SER A 62 11.61 -13.56 -0.71
C SER A 62 12.53 -14.05 0.42
N SER A 63 13.44 -13.20 0.90
CA SER A 63 14.39 -13.51 1.96
C SER A 63 14.73 -12.30 2.83
N GLU A 64 15.29 -12.54 4.02
CA GLU A 64 15.87 -11.49 4.86
C GLU A 64 17.06 -10.78 4.19
N GLU A 65 17.83 -11.49 3.37
CA GLU A 65 18.98 -10.90 2.66
C GLU A 65 18.53 -9.81 1.68
N LEU A 66 17.46 -10.07 0.93
CA LEU A 66 16.86 -9.08 0.02
C LEU A 66 16.34 -7.88 0.80
N LEU A 67 15.66 -8.11 1.93
CA LEU A 67 15.21 -7.03 2.81
C LEU A 67 16.38 -6.19 3.32
N LYS A 68 17.45 -6.83 3.83
CA LYS A 68 18.66 -6.15 4.34
C LYS A 68 19.33 -5.31 3.26
N LYS A 69 19.39 -5.81 2.03
CA LYS A 69 19.93 -5.06 0.89
C LYS A 69 19.12 -3.80 0.62
N THR A 70 17.80 -3.91 0.59
CA THR A 70 16.90 -2.76 0.39
C THR A 70 16.95 -1.77 1.54
N GLN A 71 17.02 -2.24 2.79
CA GLN A 71 17.24 -1.38 3.96
C GLN A 71 18.56 -0.63 3.87
N LYS A 72 19.64 -1.27 3.42
CA LYS A 72 20.95 -0.61 3.23
C LYS A 72 20.88 0.50 2.18
N ILE A 73 20.19 0.28 1.06
CA ILE A 73 19.98 1.31 0.05
C ILE A 73 19.24 2.51 0.67
N LEU A 74 18.18 2.24 1.44
CA LEU A 74 17.37 3.28 2.09
C LEU A 74 18.09 3.99 3.26
N GLN A 75 19.11 3.39 3.87
CA GLN A 75 19.94 4.06 4.90
C GLN A 75 20.71 5.24 4.33
N ASP A 76 21.33 5.07 3.16
CA ASP A 76 22.01 6.16 2.45
C ASP A 76 21.03 7.07 1.70
N TYR A 77 19.79 6.60 1.55
CA TYR A 77 18.64 7.24 0.89
C TYR A 77 18.97 7.86 -0.47
N PRO A 78 18.73 7.15 -1.58
CA PRO A 78 19.10 7.61 -2.91
C PRO A 78 18.49 8.98 -3.21
N LYS A 79 19.34 9.93 -3.63
CA LYS A 79 18.96 11.32 -3.83
C LYS A 79 17.77 11.46 -4.79
N ASP A 80 17.82 10.75 -5.92
CA ASP A 80 16.77 10.79 -6.94
C ASP A 80 15.43 10.28 -6.40
N LEU A 81 15.44 9.23 -5.57
CA LEU A 81 14.24 8.71 -4.91
C LEU A 81 13.66 9.73 -3.93
N LYS A 82 14.52 10.35 -3.11
CA LYS A 82 14.09 11.38 -2.15
C LYS A 82 13.49 12.60 -2.83
N GLU A 83 14.15 13.11 -3.86
CA GLU A 83 13.68 14.26 -4.63
C GLU A 83 12.36 13.96 -5.34
N ASP A 84 12.17 12.74 -5.81
CA ASP A 84 10.91 12.29 -6.39
C ASP A 84 9.79 12.23 -5.34
N GLU A 85 10.01 11.56 -4.22
CA GLU A 85 9.00 11.42 -3.16
C GLU A 85 8.55 12.77 -2.59
N LEU A 86 9.45 13.74 -2.40
CA LEU A 86 9.13 15.09 -1.92
C LEU A 86 8.26 15.92 -2.89
N LYS A 87 8.18 15.53 -4.17
CA LYS A 87 7.32 16.21 -5.16
C LYS A 87 5.85 15.90 -4.91
N PHE A 88 5.52 14.66 -4.52
CA PHE A 88 4.14 14.19 -4.55
C PHE A 88 3.63 13.56 -3.24
N MET A 89 4.52 13.14 -2.34
CA MET A 89 4.15 12.59 -1.04
C MET A 89 4.25 13.64 0.08
N ASP A 90 3.44 13.44 1.12
CA ASP A 90 3.69 14.02 2.44
C ASP A 90 4.59 13.04 3.22
N PHE A 91 5.89 13.18 2.99
CA PHE A 91 6.90 12.21 3.42
C PHE A 91 6.86 11.90 4.92
N ASP A 92 6.66 12.92 5.75
CA ASP A 92 6.68 12.80 7.21
C ASP A 92 5.44 12.09 7.77
N LYS A 93 4.33 12.06 7.00
CA LYS A 93 3.12 11.31 7.37
C LYS A 93 3.18 9.84 6.96
N ASN A 94 4.09 9.46 6.06
CA ASN A 94 4.20 8.09 5.59
C ASN A 94 4.69 7.17 6.70
N TYR A 95 4.10 5.98 6.79
CA TYR A 95 4.56 4.95 7.71
C TYR A 95 4.30 3.57 7.12
N TYR A 96 4.94 2.55 7.67
CA TYR A 96 4.75 1.17 7.25
C TYR A 96 4.73 0.23 8.45
N HIS A 97 4.20 -0.97 8.21
CA HIS A 97 4.25 -2.08 9.14
C HIS A 97 4.74 -3.34 8.46
N PHE A 98 5.65 -4.06 9.11
CA PHE A 98 5.87 -5.46 8.79
C PHE A 98 4.74 -6.29 9.38
N VAL A 99 4.27 -7.27 8.61
CA VAL A 99 3.14 -8.10 9.00
C VAL A 99 3.45 -9.59 8.83
N ASP A 100 2.88 -10.39 9.72
CA ASP A 100 2.72 -11.82 9.53
C ASP A 100 1.42 -12.07 8.75
N GLU A 101 1.54 -12.60 7.54
CA GLU A 101 0.45 -12.76 6.57
C GLU A 101 -0.10 -14.18 6.63
N GLU A 102 -1.36 -14.30 7.04
CA GLU A 102 -2.16 -15.52 6.86
C GLU A 102 -2.96 -15.39 5.57
N ILE A 103 -2.60 -16.20 4.56
CA ILE A 103 -3.21 -16.17 3.24
C ILE A 103 -4.50 -17.00 3.24
N LEU A 104 -5.62 -16.36 2.94
CA LEU A 104 -6.92 -17.01 2.77
C LEU A 104 -7.18 -17.36 1.29
N SER A 105 -6.72 -16.52 0.37
CA SER A 105 -6.90 -16.71 -1.06
C SER A 105 -5.82 -16.00 -1.88
N ILE A 106 -5.43 -16.62 -3.00
CA ILE A 106 -4.48 -16.06 -3.97
C ILE A 106 -5.16 -15.41 -5.18
N LYS A 107 -6.49 -15.31 -5.17
CA LYS A 107 -7.25 -14.72 -6.27
C LYS A 107 -6.92 -13.22 -6.38
N LYS A 108 -6.73 -12.75 -7.62
CA LYS A 108 -6.49 -11.33 -7.91
C LYS A 108 -7.81 -10.62 -8.17
N PHE A 109 -7.89 -9.38 -7.73
CA PHE A 109 -9.06 -8.52 -7.88
C PHE A 109 -8.64 -7.13 -8.35
N LYS A 110 -9.52 -6.49 -9.13
CA LYS A 110 -9.32 -5.11 -9.58
C LYS A 110 -9.39 -4.12 -8.41
N TYR A 111 -10.22 -4.43 -7.42
CA TYR A 111 -10.36 -3.63 -6.22
C TYR A 111 -9.94 -4.42 -5.00
N LYS A 112 -9.31 -3.74 -4.04
CA LYS A 112 -8.91 -4.31 -2.76
C LYS A 112 -9.41 -3.43 -1.63
N VAL A 113 -9.68 -4.05 -0.50
CA VAL A 113 -10.15 -3.37 0.70
C VAL A 113 -9.22 -3.71 1.85
N PHE A 114 -8.75 -2.68 2.54
CA PHE A 114 -7.96 -2.81 3.76
C PHE A 114 -8.77 -2.29 4.93
N SER A 115 -8.89 -3.08 6.00
CA SER A 115 -9.67 -2.73 7.18
C SER A 115 -8.97 -3.13 8.46
N LYS A 116 -9.12 -2.32 9.51
CA LYS A 116 -8.65 -2.64 10.87
C LYS A 116 -9.61 -3.54 11.64
N LYS A 117 -10.80 -3.79 11.08
CA LYS A 117 -11.85 -4.65 11.64
C LYS A 117 -12.34 -5.62 10.58
N GLU A 118 -12.82 -6.77 11.01
CA GLU A 118 -13.44 -7.72 10.10
C GLU A 118 -14.70 -7.10 9.47
N ILE A 119 -14.87 -7.30 8.17
CA ILE A 119 -16.03 -6.85 7.41
C ILE A 119 -16.80 -8.08 6.96
N HIS A 120 -18.09 -8.14 7.31
CA HIS A 120 -19.02 -9.13 6.79
C HIS A 120 -19.79 -8.52 5.62
N ASN A 121 -19.37 -8.84 4.40
CA ASN A 121 -20.03 -8.41 3.16
C ASN A 121 -19.84 -9.48 2.09
N ASP A 122 -20.94 -10.02 1.55
CA ASP A 122 -20.93 -11.11 0.57
C ASP A 122 -20.28 -10.75 -0.77
N GLN A 123 -20.08 -9.45 -1.04
CA GLN A 123 -19.41 -8.93 -2.25
C GLN A 123 -17.89 -8.76 -2.05
N LEU A 124 -17.39 -9.01 -0.84
CA LEU A 124 -15.98 -9.00 -0.51
C LEU A 124 -15.45 -10.42 -0.34
N HIS A 125 -14.28 -10.67 -0.92
CA HIS A 125 -13.59 -11.94 -0.82
C HIS A 125 -12.37 -11.80 0.09
N GLY A 126 -12.29 -12.58 1.18
CA GLY A 126 -11.12 -12.57 2.06
C GLY A 126 -9.85 -13.01 1.34
N LEU A 127 -8.82 -12.16 1.36
CA LEU A 127 -7.52 -12.42 0.73
C LEU A 127 -6.47 -12.81 1.75
N SER A 128 -6.30 -12.00 2.79
CA SER A 128 -5.35 -12.29 3.86
C SER A 128 -5.71 -11.59 5.17
N ILE A 129 -5.21 -12.15 6.26
CA ILE A 129 -5.21 -11.55 7.60
C ILE A 129 -3.77 -11.19 7.92
N ASN A 130 -3.50 -9.92 8.22
CA ASN A 130 -2.14 -9.40 8.38
C ASN A 130 -1.96 -8.93 9.82
N LYS A 131 -1.25 -9.70 10.65
CA LYS A 131 -0.94 -9.33 12.03
C LYS A 131 0.29 -8.44 12.05
N LEU A 132 0.22 -7.27 12.67
CA LEU A 132 1.37 -6.38 12.78
C LEU A 132 2.43 -7.01 13.69
N THR A 133 3.67 -7.02 13.26
CA THR A 133 4.77 -7.65 14.01
C THR A 133 5.10 -6.90 15.32
N ASP A 134 4.93 -5.58 15.34
CA ASP A 134 5.27 -4.73 16.48
C ASP A 134 4.07 -4.34 17.36
N GLN A 135 2.85 -4.75 17.01
CA GLN A 135 1.61 -4.33 17.68
C GLN A 135 0.57 -5.44 17.66
N ASP A 136 -0.24 -5.53 18.71
CA ASP A 136 -1.41 -6.43 18.73
C ASP A 136 -2.59 -5.84 17.93
N LYS A 137 -2.37 -5.65 16.62
CA LYS A 137 -3.32 -5.11 15.66
C LYS A 137 -3.31 -5.94 14.38
N ILE A 138 -4.45 -5.94 13.70
CA ILE A 138 -4.69 -6.73 12.49
C ILE A 138 -5.15 -5.81 11.37
N ILE A 139 -4.65 -6.08 10.15
CA ILE A 139 -5.17 -5.53 8.90
C ILE A 139 -5.78 -6.69 8.10
N PHE A 140 -7.09 -6.61 7.88
CA PHE A 140 -7.80 -7.50 6.99
C PHE A 140 -7.69 -6.99 5.56
N GLU A 141 -7.39 -7.90 4.64
CA GLU A 141 -7.30 -7.63 3.21
C GLU A 141 -8.40 -8.41 2.49
N TYR A 142 -9.22 -7.70 1.71
CA TYR A 142 -10.27 -8.27 0.88
C TYR A 142 -10.09 -7.86 -0.58
N GLY A 143 -10.71 -8.62 -1.48
CA GLY A 143 -10.82 -8.31 -2.90
C GLY A 143 -12.28 -8.13 -3.30
N SER A 144 -12.52 -7.31 -4.33
CA SER A 144 -13.84 -7.18 -4.96
C SER A 144 -13.73 -7.02 -6.47
N GLU A 145 -14.70 -7.58 -7.19
CA GLU A 145 -14.87 -7.38 -8.64
C GLU A 145 -15.61 -6.07 -8.96
N LEU A 146 -16.38 -5.56 -8.00
CA LEU A 146 -17.22 -4.37 -8.12
C LEU A 146 -16.56 -3.17 -7.45
N ASP A 147 -16.89 -1.99 -7.91
CA ASP A 147 -16.54 -0.76 -7.21
C ASP A 147 -17.57 -0.51 -6.09
N LEU A 148 -17.14 -0.71 -4.84
CA LEU A 148 -17.95 -0.52 -3.65
C LEU A 148 -17.47 0.69 -2.84
N SER A 149 -16.66 1.57 -3.43
CA SER A 149 -16.05 2.72 -2.73
C SER A 149 -17.08 3.59 -2.00
N THR A 150 -18.27 3.78 -2.58
CA THR A 150 -19.38 4.54 -2.00
C THR A 150 -20.12 3.83 -0.86
N GLN A 151 -19.92 2.52 -0.70
CA GLN A 151 -20.53 1.76 0.41
C GLN A 151 -19.69 1.81 1.69
N PHE A 152 -18.41 2.18 1.56
CA PHE A 152 -17.45 2.22 2.67
C PHE A 152 -17.09 3.67 3.00
N GLU A 153 -18.08 4.45 3.40
CA GLU A 153 -17.87 5.86 3.78
C GLU A 153 -17.27 6.01 5.20
N THR A 154 -16.10 5.40 5.44
CA THR A 154 -15.45 5.43 6.74
C THR A 154 -13.96 5.73 6.62
N ASN A 155 -13.38 6.35 7.65
CA ASN A 155 -11.94 6.56 7.76
C ASN A 155 -11.16 5.30 8.20
N THR A 156 -11.85 4.19 8.47
CA THR A 156 -11.26 2.93 8.96
C THR A 156 -11.18 1.83 7.91
N VAL A 157 -11.85 2.01 6.78
CA VAL A 157 -11.91 1.06 5.66
C VAL A 157 -11.40 1.77 4.42
N TYR A 158 -10.34 1.24 3.83
CA TYR A 158 -9.71 1.80 2.65
C TYR A 158 -10.09 0.96 1.45
N PHE A 159 -10.97 1.50 0.59
CA PHE A 159 -11.36 0.86 -0.66
C PHE A 159 -10.45 1.38 -1.77
N CYS A 160 -9.74 0.48 -2.43
CA CYS A 160 -8.64 0.83 -3.31
C CYS A 160 -8.80 0.22 -4.71
N ARG A 161 -8.30 0.95 -5.70
CA ARG A 161 -7.99 0.39 -7.02
C ARG A 161 -6.60 -0.23 -7.00
N ASN A 162 -6.52 -1.50 -7.38
CA ASN A 162 -5.28 -2.28 -7.33
C ASN A 162 -4.45 -2.12 -8.61
N TYR A 163 -3.15 -1.89 -8.43
CA TYR A 163 -2.13 -1.92 -9.46
C TYR A 163 -1.02 -2.87 -9.00
N SER A 164 -1.13 -4.14 -9.39
CA SER A 164 -0.08 -5.13 -9.19
C SER A 164 0.76 -5.28 -10.47
N SER A 165 2.07 -5.32 -10.33
CA SER A 165 3.03 -5.57 -11.42
C SER A 165 4.08 -6.56 -10.96
#